data_AF-A0A7S2I2J7-F1
#
_entry.id   AF-A0A7S2I2J7-F1
#
_cell.length_a   1.000
_cell.length_b   1.000
_cell.length_c   1.000
_cell.angle_alpha   90.00
_cell.angle_beta   90.00
_cell.angle_gamma   90.00
#
_symmetry.space_group_name_H-M   'P 1'
#
loop_
_entity.id
_entity.type
_entity.pdbx_description
1 polymer ?
#
loop_
_entity_poly.entity_id
_entity_poly.type
_entity_poly.pdbx_seq_one_letter_code
_entity_poly.pdbx_strand_id
1 'polypeptide(L)'
;RLAAMSSLMYSEEELGRIIQDVQVHTFPRRIRLREFFLDFDPLRSGRCTVPHFARGLDNAGVKLTEREVEILADHFTETGGRVQKPQVVNYAKCCQAVDEVFNTGDPSQRMTSSPSTTQMMSMTFQR
;
A
#
# COMPACT_ATOMS: atom_id res chain seq x y z
N ARG A 1 3.31 10.81 -22.23
CA ARG A 1 4.32 9.78 -22.57
C ARG A 1 5.24 9.53 -21.37
N LEU A 2 4.67 9.16 -20.21
CA LEU A 2 5.42 8.80 -18.99
C LEU A 2 5.25 7.30 -18.68
N ALA A 3 4.07 6.72 -18.95
CA ALA A 3 3.82 5.27 -18.84
C ALA A 3 4.84 4.42 -19.64
N ALA A 4 5.21 4.85 -20.85
CA ALA A 4 6.18 4.16 -21.68
C ALA A 4 7.63 4.22 -21.15
N MET A 5 7.95 5.15 -20.24
CA MET A 5 9.29 5.21 -19.61
C MET A 5 9.37 4.30 -18.38
N SER A 6 8.28 4.16 -17.61
CA SER A 6 8.21 3.21 -16.48
C SER A 6 8.29 1.74 -16.95
N SER A 7 7.63 1.41 -18.06
CA SER A 7 7.62 0.05 -18.64
C SER A 7 8.98 -0.40 -19.22
N LEU A 8 9.95 0.50 -19.36
CA LEU A 8 11.32 0.16 -19.80
C LEU A 8 12.32 0.02 -18.64
N MET A 9 11.94 0.40 -17.41
CA MET A 9 12.83 0.34 -16.24
C MET A 9 12.63 -0.93 -15.37
N TYR A 10 11.42 -1.49 -15.35
CA TYR A 10 11.10 -2.75 -14.69
C TYR A 10 10.04 -3.51 -15.47
N SER A 11 9.99 -4.84 -15.32
CA SER A 11 8.96 -5.66 -15.95
C SER A 11 7.72 -5.78 -15.05
N GLU A 12 6.55 -6.03 -15.66
CA GLU A 12 5.32 -6.32 -14.92
C GLU A 12 5.48 -7.55 -14.00
N GLU A 13 6.32 -8.51 -14.40
CA GLU A 13 6.64 -9.68 -13.56
C GLU A 13 7.49 -9.31 -12.34
N GLU A 14 8.45 -8.38 -12.48
CA GLU A 14 9.27 -7.89 -11.37
C GLU A 14 8.41 -7.11 -10.38
N LEU A 15 7.56 -6.22 -10.87
CA LEU A 15 6.58 -5.50 -10.06
C LEU A 15 5.64 -6.45 -9.32
N GLY A 16 5.09 -7.44 -10.03
CA GLY A 16 4.19 -8.44 -9.46
C GLY A 16 4.85 -9.26 -8.33
N ARG A 17 6.11 -9.67 -8.51
CA ARG A 17 6.90 -10.33 -7.47
C ARG A 17 7.07 -9.45 -6.23
N ILE A 18 7.42 -8.18 -6.41
CA ILE A 18 7.59 -7.25 -5.28
C ILE A 18 6.27 -7.07 -4.52
N ILE A 19 5.14 -6.87 -5.21
CA ILE A 19 3.82 -6.77 -4.56
C ILE A 19 3.51 -8.06 -3.79
N GLN A 20 3.78 -9.22 -4.38
CA GLN A 20 3.58 -10.52 -3.73
C GLN A 20 4.44 -10.66 -2.46
N ASP A 21 5.69 -10.19 -2.47
CA ASP A 21 6.55 -10.22 -1.29
C ASP A 21 5.99 -9.35 -0.15
N VAL A 22 5.45 -8.17 -0.49
CA VAL A 22 4.74 -7.30 0.47
C VAL A 22 3.48 -8.00 1.01
N GLN A 23 2.72 -8.68 0.15
CA GLN A 23 1.53 -9.45 0.54
C GLN A 23 1.86 -10.60 1.51
N VAL A 24 2.84 -11.43 1.17
CA VAL A 24 3.33 -12.54 2.01
C VAL A 24 3.84 -12.04 3.37
N HIS A 25 4.39 -10.82 3.42
CA HIS A 25 4.76 -10.19 4.67
C HIS A 25 3.53 -9.73 5.48
N THR A 26 2.62 -9.00 4.85
CA THR A 26 1.55 -8.26 5.54
C THR A 26 0.36 -9.13 5.96
N PHE A 27 -0.10 -10.05 5.11
CA PHE A 27 -1.32 -10.84 5.34
C PHE A 27 -1.27 -11.74 6.59
N PRO A 28 -0.30 -12.67 6.74
CA PRO A 28 -0.26 -13.56 7.90
C PRO A 28 -0.05 -12.79 9.22
N ARG A 29 0.53 -11.59 9.15
CA ARG A 29 0.77 -10.70 10.30
C ARG A 29 -0.36 -9.72 10.56
N ARG A 30 -1.41 -9.71 9.71
CA ARG A 30 -2.54 -8.77 9.75
C ARG A 30 -2.09 -7.30 9.82
N ILE A 31 -1.01 -6.99 9.13
CA ILE A 31 -0.44 -5.64 9.09
C ILE A 31 -1.31 -4.77 8.19
N ARG A 32 -1.84 -3.69 8.76
CA ARG A 32 -2.62 -2.69 8.01
C ARG A 32 -1.68 -1.65 7.45
N LEU A 33 -1.13 -1.91 6.26
CA LEU A 33 -0.06 -1.10 5.66
C LEU A 33 -0.40 0.40 5.59
N ARG A 34 -1.67 0.73 5.34
CA ARG A 34 -2.18 2.11 5.31
C ARG A 34 -1.91 2.90 6.61
N GLU A 35 -1.93 2.26 7.77
CA GLU A 35 -1.76 2.94 9.07
C GLU A 35 -0.37 3.60 9.19
N PHE A 36 0.66 3.00 8.60
CA PHE A 36 2.05 3.49 8.63
C PHE A 36 2.31 4.72 7.75
N PHE A 37 1.34 5.10 6.89
CA PHE A 37 1.44 6.28 6.05
C PHE A 37 0.64 7.48 6.60
N LEU A 38 -0.23 7.27 7.60
CA LEU A 38 -1.14 8.31 8.07
C LEU A 38 -0.42 9.50 8.70
N ASP A 39 0.70 9.25 9.38
CA ASP A 39 1.54 10.31 9.97
C ASP A 39 2.16 11.23 8.91
N PHE A 40 2.29 10.74 7.67
CA PHE A 40 2.85 11.48 6.54
C PHE A 40 1.79 12.16 5.66
N ASP A 41 0.51 11.93 5.95
CA ASP A 41 -0.64 12.43 5.17
C ASP A 41 -1.79 12.91 6.09
N PRO A 42 -1.59 14.02 6.83
CA PRO A 42 -2.59 14.55 7.76
C PRO A 42 -3.90 14.95 7.07
N LEU A 43 -3.84 15.32 5.79
CA LEU A 43 -5.00 15.71 4.98
C LEU A 43 -5.74 14.52 4.37
N ARG A 44 -5.29 13.28 4.62
CA ARG A 44 -5.88 12.04 4.08
C ARG A 44 -6.02 12.07 2.55
N SER A 45 -5.05 12.69 1.87
CA SER A 45 -4.97 12.80 0.42
C SER A 45 -4.68 11.46 -0.29
N GLY A 46 -4.22 10.45 0.45
CA GLY A 46 -3.76 9.16 -0.07
C GLY A 46 -2.39 9.23 -0.74
N ARG A 47 -1.63 10.32 -0.52
CA ARG A 47 -0.33 10.55 -1.15
C ARG A 47 0.76 10.88 -0.14
N CYS A 48 1.99 10.53 -0.48
CA CYS A 48 3.18 10.86 0.29
C CYS A 48 4.37 11.15 -0.63
N THR A 49 5.48 11.60 -0.05
CA THR A 49 6.75 11.76 -0.76
C THR A 49 7.43 10.39 -0.92
N VAL A 50 8.38 10.26 -1.85
CA VAL A 50 9.16 9.02 -2.03
C VAL A 50 9.92 8.61 -0.75
N PRO A 51 10.60 9.51 -0.01
CA PRO A 51 11.23 9.14 1.26
C PRO A 51 10.24 8.69 2.34
N HIS A 52 9.05 9.32 2.41
CA HIS A 52 8.00 8.88 3.33
C HIS A 52 7.43 7.52 2.93
N PHE A 53 7.37 7.24 1.62
CA PHE A 53 6.94 5.93 1.13
C PHE A 53 7.89 4.82 1.59
N ALA A 54 9.19 5.01 1.37
CA ALA A 54 10.23 4.09 1.83
C ALA A 54 10.17 3.86 3.35
N ARG A 55 10.06 4.95 4.13
CA ARG A 55 9.98 4.87 5.60
C ARG A 55 8.69 4.21 6.09
N GLY A 56 7.55 4.43 5.42
CA GLY A 56 6.30 3.76 5.76
C GLY A 56 6.38 2.24 5.58
N LEU A 57 7.01 1.77 4.51
CA LEU A 57 7.27 0.34 4.28
C LEU A 57 8.21 -0.25 5.35
N ASP A 58 9.31 0.43 5.67
CA ASP A 58 10.27 -0.03 6.68
C ASP A 58 9.63 -0.07 8.09
N ASN A 59 8.84 0.94 8.45
CA ASN A 59 8.09 0.98 9.71
C ASN A 59 7.05 -0.14 9.81
N ALA A 60 6.48 -0.57 8.68
CA ALA A 60 5.60 -1.72 8.60
C ALA A 60 6.33 -3.07 8.70
N GLY A 61 7.67 -3.06 8.79
CA GLY A 61 8.51 -4.26 8.85
C GLY A 61 8.76 -4.92 7.50
N VAL A 62 8.30 -4.30 6.40
CA VAL A 62 8.47 -4.81 5.04
C VAL A 62 9.90 -4.52 4.59
N LYS A 63 10.68 -5.59 4.36
CA LYS A 63 12.09 -5.49 3.95
C LYS A 63 12.19 -5.64 2.44
N LEU A 64 12.34 -4.50 1.77
CA LEU A 64 12.63 -4.40 0.35
C LEU A 64 14.01 -3.76 0.15
N THR A 65 14.67 -4.10 -0.95
CA THR A 65 15.85 -3.40 -1.43
C THR A 65 15.48 -1.99 -1.90
N GLU A 66 16.48 -1.10 -1.97
CA GLU A 66 16.28 0.27 -2.48
C GLU A 66 15.66 0.28 -3.88
N ARG A 67 16.13 -0.59 -4.78
CA ARG A 67 15.58 -0.74 -6.13
C ARG A 67 14.11 -1.16 -6.14
N GLU A 68 13.72 -2.09 -5.27
CA GLU A 68 12.32 -2.55 -5.20
C GLU A 68 11.39 -1.45 -4.66
N VAL A 69 11.87 -0.66 -3.70
CA VAL A 69 11.14 0.53 -3.22
C VAL A 69 11.00 1.57 -4.34
N GLU A 70 12.05 1.81 -5.14
CA GLU A 70 11.99 2.69 -6.31
C GLU A 70 10.97 2.21 -7.33
N ILE A 71 10.97 0.92 -7.66
CA ILE A 71 10.01 0.31 -8.59
C ILE A 71 8.56 0.52 -8.10
N LEU A 72 8.27 0.23 -6.84
CA LEU A 72 6.95 0.48 -6.26
C LEU A 72 6.60 1.98 -6.27
N ALA A 73 7.52 2.83 -5.83
CA ALA A 73 7.29 4.27 -5.74
C ALA A 73 7.02 4.88 -7.12
N ASP A 74 7.78 4.49 -8.15
CA ASP A 74 7.59 4.96 -9.53
C ASP A 74 6.25 4.47 -10.09
N HIS A 75 5.93 3.18 -9.92
CA HIS A 75 4.66 2.61 -10.39
C HIS A 75 3.44 3.32 -9.79
N PHE A 76 3.48 3.65 -8.50
CA PHE A 76 2.41 4.34 -7.80
C PHE A 76 2.53 5.88 -7.84
N THR A 77 3.51 6.44 -8.55
CA THR A 77 3.63 7.89 -8.74
C THR A 77 2.58 8.40 -9.72
N GLU A 78 1.83 9.42 -9.31
CA GLU A 78 0.86 10.08 -10.16
C GLU A 78 1.33 11.48 -10.57
N THR A 79 0.93 11.90 -11.77
CA THR A 79 1.08 13.29 -12.21
C THR A 79 -0.28 13.86 -12.59
N GLY A 80 -0.51 15.14 -12.32
CA GLY A 80 -1.73 15.84 -12.74
C GLY A 80 -2.03 17.05 -11.87
N GLY A 81 -3.03 17.85 -12.25
CA GLY A 81 -3.36 19.10 -11.54
C GLY A 81 -3.85 18.91 -10.09
N ARG A 82 -4.19 17.69 -9.70
CA ARG A 82 -4.59 17.33 -8.32
C ARG A 82 -3.42 16.80 -7.47
N VAL A 83 -2.24 16.61 -8.06
CA VAL A 83 -1.04 16.10 -7.37
C VAL A 83 -0.19 17.28 -6.92
N GLN A 84 0.03 17.39 -5.61
CA GLN A 84 0.87 18.43 -5.03
C GLN A 84 2.27 17.89 -4.81
N LYS A 85 3.27 18.46 -5.49
CA LYS A 85 4.68 18.14 -5.20
C LYS A 85 5.02 18.66 -3.79
N PRO A 86 5.80 17.92 -2.97
CA PRO A 86 6.50 16.67 -3.30
C PRO A 86 5.71 15.37 -3.07
N GLN A 87 4.44 15.43 -2.68
CA GLN A 87 3.59 14.25 -2.37
C GLN A 87 2.99 13.63 -3.65
N VAL A 88 3.83 12.92 -4.40
CA VAL A 88 3.49 12.38 -5.71
C VAL A 88 3.16 10.87 -5.70
N VAL A 89 3.59 10.14 -4.67
CA VAL A 89 3.38 8.69 -4.58
C VAL A 89 2.00 8.40 -3.99
N ASN A 90 1.16 7.70 -4.71
CA ASN A 90 -0.18 7.29 -4.27
C ASN A 90 -0.09 5.99 -3.44
N TYR A 91 0.33 6.12 -2.19
CA TYR A 91 0.43 4.97 -1.26
C TYR A 91 -0.93 4.31 -1.03
N ALA A 92 -2.04 5.05 -1.17
CA ALA A 92 -3.39 4.51 -1.03
C ALA A 92 -3.68 3.44 -2.08
N LYS A 93 -3.30 3.67 -3.33
CA LYS A 93 -3.38 2.67 -4.41
C LYS A 93 -2.42 1.51 -4.20
N CYS A 94 -1.22 1.78 -3.69
CA CYS A 94 -0.28 0.72 -3.31
C CYS A 94 -0.89 -0.23 -2.28
N CYS A 95 -1.46 0.32 -1.19
CA CYS A 95 -2.14 -0.49 -0.18
C CYS A 95 -3.30 -1.30 -0.77
N GLN A 96 -4.09 -0.70 -1.66
CA GLN A 96 -5.17 -1.40 -2.35
C GLN A 96 -4.64 -2.57 -3.20
N ALA A 97 -3.57 -2.37 -3.98
CA ALA A 97 -2.97 -3.42 -4.78
C ALA A 97 -2.41 -4.57 -3.91
N VAL A 98 -1.86 -4.25 -2.74
CA VAL A 98 -1.46 -5.25 -1.75
C VAL A 98 -2.68 -5.99 -1.19
N ASP A 99 -3.76 -5.28 -0.84
CA ASP A 99 -4.98 -5.86 -0.27
C ASP A 99 -5.81 -6.68 -1.30
N GLU A 100 -5.67 -6.41 -2.60
CA GLU A 100 -6.24 -7.20 -3.69
C GLU A 100 -5.51 -8.56 -3.79
N VAL A 101 -5.89 -9.49 -2.91
CA VAL A 101 -5.38 -10.86 -2.88
C VAL A 101 -5.65 -11.55 -4.22
N PHE A 102 -4.62 -12.20 -4.77
CA PHE A 102 -4.75 -13.08 -5.93
C PHE A 102 -5.83 -14.15 -5.71
N ASN A 103 -6.82 -14.16 -6.60
CA ASN A 103 -7.78 -15.24 -6.78
C ASN A 103 -7.17 -16.40 -7.60
N THR A 104 -5.92 -16.80 -7.33
CA THR A 104 -5.31 -17.98 -7.96
C THR A 104 -5.58 -19.24 -7.14
N GLY A 105 -6.73 -19.84 -7.41
CA GLY A 105 -6.81 -21.29 -7.62
C GLY A 105 -6.97 -22.24 -6.43
N ASP A 106 -6.90 -21.81 -5.17
CA ASP A 106 -7.21 -22.68 -4.03
C ASP A 106 -8.29 -22.07 -3.10
N PRO A 107 -9.53 -22.61 -3.08
CA PRO A 107 -10.60 -22.11 -2.21
C PRO A 107 -10.31 -22.27 -0.71
N SER A 108 -9.33 -23.10 -0.32
CA SER A 108 -8.92 -23.28 1.08
C SER A 108 -8.01 -22.16 1.60
N GLN A 109 -7.44 -21.33 0.71
CA GLN A 109 -6.67 -20.14 1.06
C GLN A 109 -7.49 -18.84 0.95
N ARG A 110 -8.83 -18.93 0.99
CA ARG A 110 -9.68 -17.77 1.23
C ARG A 110 -9.39 -17.23 2.63
N MET A 111 -8.43 -16.33 2.73
CA MET A 111 -8.33 -15.40 3.85
C MET A 111 -9.53 -14.47 3.75
N THR A 112 -10.62 -14.85 4.42
CA THR A 112 -11.81 -14.01 4.53
C THR A 112 -11.41 -12.79 5.35
N SER A 113 -11.17 -11.68 4.66
CA SER A 113 -11.10 -10.36 5.29
C SER A 113 -12.49 -10.06 5.85
N SER A 114 -12.73 -10.52 7.07
CA SER A 114 -13.87 -10.06 7.86
C SER A 114 -13.63 -8.58 8.14
N PRO A 115 -14.48 -7.65 7.68
CA PRO A 115 -14.37 -6.27 8.08
C PRO A 115 -14.53 -6.24 9.59
N SER A 116 -13.48 -5.88 10.32
CA SER A 116 -13.58 -5.58 11.74
C SER A 116 -14.42 -4.31 11.88
N THR A 117 -15.74 -4.48 11.89
CA THR A 117 -16.68 -3.48 12.38
C THR A 117 -16.36 -3.31 13.86
N THR A 118 -15.60 -2.26 14.20
CA THR A 118 -15.57 -1.72 15.55
C THR A 118 -16.99 -1.24 15.86
N GLN A 119 -17.82 -2.17 16.34
CA GLN A 119 -19.13 -1.86 16.88
C GLN A 119 -18.88 -1.16 18.22
N MET A 120 -19.05 0.16 18.22
CA MET A 120 -19.03 0.98 19.43
C MET A 120 -20.08 0.41 20.40
N MET A 121 -19.63 -0.20 21.50
CA MET A 121 -20.50 -0.61 22.60
C MET A 121 -21.17 0.63 23.19
N SER A 122 -22.48 0.71 23.04
CA SER A 122 -23.36 1.63 23.77
C SER A 122 -23.22 1.35 25.27
N MET A 123 -22.55 2.26 25.98
CA MET A 123 -22.64 2.34 27.44
C MET A 123 -23.77 3.33 27.75
N THR A 124 -24.97 2.79 27.92
CA THR A 124 -26.09 3.51 28.52
C THR A 124 -25.69 3.98 29.91
N PHE A 125 -25.70 5.29 30.13
CA PHE A 125 -25.57 5.89 31.46
C PHE A 125 -26.59 7.03 31.59
N GLN A 126 -27.63 6.80 32.38
CA GLN A 126 -28.44 7.77 33.12
C GLN A 126 -29.46 6.94 33.91
N ARG A 127 -29.19 6.73 35.21
CA ARG A 127 -29.75 7.46 36.37
C ARG A 127 -31.22 7.15 36.61
#